data_AF-A0A815X9U2-F1
#
_entry.id   AF-A0A815X9U2-F1
#
_cell.length_a   1.000
_cell.length_b   1.000
_cell.length_c   1.000
_cell.angle_alpha   90.00
_cell.angle_beta   90.00
_cell.angle_gamma   90.00
#
_symmetry.space_group_name_H-M   'P 1'
#
loop_
_entity.id
_entity.type
_entity.pdbx_description
1 polymer ?
#
loop_
_entity_poly.entity_id
_entity_poly.type
_entity_poly.pdbx_seq_one_letter_code
_entity_poly.pdbx_strand_id
1 'polypeptide(L)'
;TMKYLFHSSIRERITELSYQHQQLFPFVTLCDFHIRELGQDHFYTIECILLINIFYEKIYFAMWIWFVLLFLISVISLIYSFYIYVPFFTRYRFISKLIHSIQAKKQQTLSPPIPISSNVITTTTTTEAIEREHEIDFFDDKKRRKEFIFWLQRDGVFLLHLLNSHAGEPLVIKCLEDLIDIWINNYEEKSKLA
;
A
#
# COMPACT_ATOMS: atom_id res chain seq x y z
N THR A 1 31.21 -26.18 17.33
CA THR A 1 30.78 -27.32 18.18
C THR A 1 29.31 -27.20 18.60
N MET A 2 28.86 -26.08 19.20
CA MET A 2 27.44 -25.86 19.57
C MET A 2 26.43 -25.97 18.40
N LYS A 3 26.79 -25.51 17.19
CA LYS A 3 25.93 -25.62 15.99
C LYS A 3 25.67 -27.07 15.54
N TYR A 4 26.64 -27.97 15.77
CA TYR A 4 26.52 -29.40 15.45
C TYR A 4 25.66 -30.14 16.47
N LEU A 5 25.83 -29.85 17.76
CA LEU A 5 25.02 -30.42 18.84
C LEU A 5 23.56 -29.96 18.79
N PHE A 6 23.32 -28.69 18.45
CA PHE A 6 21.96 -28.17 18.25
C PHE A 6 21.26 -28.83 17.06
N HIS A 7 22.00 -29.05 15.96
CA HIS A 7 21.46 -29.72 14.78
C HIS A 7 21.21 -31.23 14.97
N SER A 8 22.04 -31.93 15.77
CA SER A 8 21.79 -33.35 16.09
C SER A 8 20.55 -33.52 16.99
N SER A 9 20.44 -32.70 18.04
CA SER A 9 19.31 -32.74 18.98
C SER A 9 17.97 -32.38 18.33
N ILE A 10 17.96 -31.41 17.40
CA ILE A 10 16.76 -31.07 16.61
C ILE A 10 16.34 -32.24 15.72
N ARG A 11 17.30 -32.89 15.06
CA ARG A 11 17.02 -34.01 14.16
C ARG A 11 16.43 -35.21 14.90
N GLU A 12 16.95 -35.52 16.08
CA GLU A 12 16.43 -36.58 16.95
C GLU A 12 14.97 -36.29 17.36
N ARG A 13 14.66 -35.06 17.81
CA ARG A 13 13.29 -34.64 18.15
C ARG A 13 12.33 -34.67 16.97
N ILE A 14 12.76 -34.19 15.79
CA ILE A 14 11.90 -34.23 14.59
C ILE A 14 11.57 -35.67 14.22
N THR A 15 12.53 -36.58 14.38
CA THR A 15 12.34 -38.01 14.09
C THR A 15 11.35 -38.64 15.08
N GLU A 16 11.49 -38.35 16.38
CA GLU A 16 10.53 -38.80 17.40
C GLU A 16 9.11 -38.26 17.16
N LEU A 17 8.97 -36.97 16.83
CA LEU A 17 7.68 -36.36 16.50
C LEU A 17 7.04 -37.01 15.26
N SER A 18 7.84 -37.29 14.23
CA SER A 18 7.35 -37.96 13.01
C SER A 18 6.84 -39.37 13.30
N TYR A 19 7.52 -40.09 14.20
CA TYR A 19 7.15 -41.44 14.60
C TYR A 19 5.84 -41.45 15.40
N GLN A 20 5.66 -40.51 16.33
CA GLN A 20 4.40 -40.33 17.07
C GLN A 20 3.22 -39.99 16.14
N HIS A 21 3.45 -39.18 15.09
CA HIS A 21 2.42 -38.84 14.12
C HIS A 21 1.97 -40.06 13.30
N GLN A 22 2.92 -40.90 12.88
CA GLN A 22 2.62 -42.17 12.19
C GLN A 22 1.88 -43.18 13.08
N GLN A 23 2.09 -43.14 14.39
CA GLN A 23 1.35 -43.99 15.34
C GLN A 23 -0.10 -43.56 15.52
N LEU A 24 -0.40 -42.25 15.47
CA LEU A 24 -1.78 -41.76 15.51
C LEU A 24 -2.50 -41.93 14.17
N PHE A 25 -1.80 -41.77 13.04
CA PHE A 25 -2.35 -41.86 11.69
C PHE A 25 -1.41 -42.65 10.76
N PRO A 26 -1.61 -43.97 10.62
CA PRO A 26 -0.76 -44.80 9.76
C PRO A 26 -1.03 -44.55 8.27
N PHE A 27 0.03 -44.48 7.47
CA PHE A 27 -0.08 -44.31 6.01
C PHE A 27 -0.65 -45.54 5.28
N VAL A 28 -0.59 -46.71 5.92
CA VAL A 28 -1.12 -47.98 5.44
C VAL A 28 -2.06 -48.55 6.50
N THR A 29 -3.27 -48.91 6.08
CA THR A 29 -4.32 -49.48 6.93
C THR A 29 -4.75 -50.84 6.38
N LEU A 30 -5.00 -51.81 7.26
CA LEU A 30 -5.56 -53.11 6.88
C LEU A 30 -7.07 -52.96 6.72
N CYS A 31 -7.61 -53.31 5.55
CA CYS A 31 -9.05 -53.38 5.31
C CYS A 31 -9.48 -54.83 5.13
N ASP A 32 -10.47 -55.25 5.93
CA ASP A 32 -11.08 -56.56 5.83
C ASP A 32 -12.32 -56.50 4.93
N PHE A 33 -12.35 -57.36 3.91
CA PHE A 33 -13.49 -57.53 3.02
C PHE A 33 -14.15 -58.88 3.28
N HIS A 34 -15.47 -58.86 3.43
CA HIS A 34 -16.30 -60.05 3.58
C HIS A 34 -17.06 -60.32 2.30
N ILE A 35 -16.69 -61.39 1.60
CA ILE A 35 -17.36 -61.82 0.37
C ILE A 35 -18.24 -63.02 0.72
N ARG A 36 -19.55 -62.88 0.47
CA ARG A 36 -20.52 -63.97 0.69
C ARG A 36 -20.62 -64.81 -0.57
N GLU A 37 -20.07 -66.02 -0.55
CA GLU A 37 -20.36 -67.05 -1.56
C GLU A 37 -21.44 -68.01 -1.01
N LEU A 38 -22.31 -68.56 -1.87
CA LEU A 38 -23.38 -69.46 -1.43
C LEU A 38 -22.77 -70.70 -0.75
N GLY A 39 -22.76 -70.72 0.59
CA GLY A 39 -22.38 -71.87 1.41
C GLY A 39 -21.16 -71.68 2.32
N GLN A 40 -20.33 -70.65 2.12
CA GLN A 40 -19.18 -70.40 3.01
C GLN A 40 -18.72 -68.94 2.98
N ASP A 41 -18.53 -68.35 4.17
CA ASP A 41 -18.04 -66.98 4.34
C ASP A 41 -16.50 -66.98 4.33
N HIS A 42 -15.89 -66.17 3.46
CA HIS A 42 -14.45 -66.02 3.34
C HIS A 42 -14.02 -64.59 3.64
N PHE A 43 -12.98 -64.44 4.46
CA PHE A 43 -12.40 -63.15 4.86
C PHE A 43 -11.09 -62.92 4.11
N TYR A 44 -10.96 -61.74 3.48
CA TYR A 44 -9.73 -61.28 2.85
C TYR A 44 -9.29 -59.97 3.47
N THR A 45 -8.02 -59.90 3.89
CA THR A 45 -7.40 -58.67 4.39
C THR A 45 -6.48 -58.11 3.31
N ILE A 46 -6.63 -56.83 2.97
CA ILE A 46 -5.74 -56.13 2.03
C ILE A 46 -5.12 -54.90 2.68
N GLU A 47 -3.96 -54.50 2.18
CA GLU A 47 -3.29 -53.27 2.56
C GLU A 47 -3.83 -52.10 1.72
N CYS A 48 -4.47 -51.14 2.38
CA CYS A 48 -4.96 -49.90 1.77
C CYS A 48 -4.05 -48.74 2.13
N ILE A 49 -3.69 -47.92 1.15
CA ILE A 49 -2.91 -46.69 1.37
C ILE A 49 -3.88 -45.54 1.58
N LEU A 50 -3.72 -44.78 2.67
CA LEU A 50 -4.55 -43.61 2.93
C LEU A 50 -4.00 -42.38 2.18
N LEU A 51 -4.07 -42.44 0.86
CA LEU A 51 -3.55 -41.41 -0.07
C LEU A 51 -4.13 -40.02 0.22
N ILE A 52 -5.35 -39.96 0.76
CA ILE A 52 -6.01 -38.70 1.10
C ILE A 52 -5.33 -37.97 2.27
N ASN A 53 -4.81 -38.70 3.28
CA ASN A 53 -4.18 -38.09 4.45
C ASN A 53 -2.82 -37.48 4.08
N ILE A 54 -2.01 -38.20 3.30
CA ILE A 54 -0.73 -37.69 2.82
C ILE A 54 -0.93 -36.53 1.84
N PHE A 55 -2.00 -36.54 1.04
CA PHE A 55 -2.35 -35.43 0.17
C PHE A 55 -2.67 -34.15 0.97
N TYR A 56 -3.46 -34.28 2.04
CA TYR A 56 -3.75 -33.16 2.94
C TYR A 56 -2.47 -32.59 3.57
N GLU A 57 -1.56 -33.44 4.04
CA GLU A 57 -0.28 -33.02 4.61
C GLU A 57 0.50 -32.11 3.65
N LYS A 58 0.53 -32.43 2.35
CA LYS A 58 1.29 -31.65 1.36
C LYS A 58 0.59 -30.36 0.95
N ILE A 59 -0.73 -30.36 0.74
CA ILE A 59 -1.46 -29.14 0.37
C ILE A 59 -1.53 -28.14 1.52
N TYR A 60 -1.74 -28.61 2.76
CA TYR A 60 -1.75 -27.72 3.93
C TYR A 60 -0.40 -27.08 4.16
N PHE A 61 0.70 -27.82 3.96
CA PHE A 61 2.05 -27.26 4.06
C PHE A 61 2.32 -26.21 2.98
N ALA A 62 1.92 -26.46 1.72
CA ALA A 62 2.06 -25.49 0.64
C ALA A 62 1.24 -24.21 0.90
N MET A 63 -0.01 -24.36 1.34
CA MET A 63 -0.88 -23.25 1.72
C MET A 63 -0.32 -22.47 2.91
N TRP A 64 0.27 -23.15 3.90
CA TRP A 64 0.90 -22.50 5.04
C TRP A 64 2.07 -21.60 4.61
N ILE A 65 2.98 -22.09 3.76
CA ILE A 65 4.07 -21.28 3.20
C ILE A 65 3.51 -20.08 2.43
N TRP A 66 2.48 -20.31 1.61
CA TRP A 66 1.82 -19.26 0.84
C TRP A 66 1.22 -18.17 1.74
N PHE A 67 0.50 -18.55 2.80
CA PHE A 67 -0.08 -17.60 3.75
C PHE A 67 0.99 -16.84 4.54
N VAL A 68 2.08 -17.49 4.94
CA VAL A 68 3.21 -16.81 5.59
C VAL A 68 3.84 -15.78 4.64
N LEU A 69 4.02 -16.13 3.36
CA LEU A 69 4.53 -15.20 2.36
C LEU A 69 3.59 -14.00 2.17
N LEU A 70 2.29 -14.24 2.00
CA LEU A 70 1.29 -13.17 1.88
C LEU A 70 1.24 -12.29 3.13
N PHE A 71 1.35 -12.89 4.31
CA PHE A 71 1.41 -12.17 5.57
C PHE A 71 2.63 -11.27 5.64
N LEU A 72 3.82 -11.77 5.28
CA LEU A 72 5.05 -10.97 5.25
C LEU A 72 4.95 -9.80 4.28
N ILE A 73 4.44 -10.02 3.06
CA ILE A 73 4.21 -8.95 2.08
C ILE A 73 3.25 -7.90 2.64
N SER A 74 2.17 -8.35 3.29
CA SER A 74 1.17 -7.45 3.88
C SER A 74 1.75 -6.64 5.03
N VAL A 75 2.56 -7.25 5.90
CA VAL A 75 3.26 -6.56 7.00
C VAL A 75 4.25 -5.52 6.46
N ILE A 76 5.04 -5.86 5.44
CA ILE A 76 5.96 -4.91 4.80
C ILE A 76 5.18 -3.74 4.19
N SER A 77 4.08 -4.01 3.49
CA SER A 77 3.22 -2.97 2.91
C SER A 77 2.59 -2.07 3.99
N LEU A 78 2.19 -2.66 5.13
CA LEU A 78 1.63 -1.92 6.26
C LEU A 78 2.69 -1.04 6.92
N ILE A 79 3.92 -1.54 7.12
CA ILE A 79 5.04 -0.76 7.67
C ILE A 79 5.39 0.41 6.72
N TYR A 80 5.47 0.15 5.41
CA TYR A 80 5.72 1.19 4.41
C TYR A 80 4.64 2.27 4.45
N SER A 81 3.37 1.85 4.49
CA SER A 81 2.21 2.74 4.59
C SER A 81 2.23 3.54 5.90
N PHE A 82 2.54 2.90 7.03
CA PHE A 82 2.68 3.59 8.31
C PHE A 82 3.78 4.65 8.26
N TYR A 83 4.93 4.33 7.67
CA TYR A 83 6.05 5.26 7.54
C TYR A 83 5.74 6.46 6.63
N ILE A 84 4.95 6.29 5.56
CA ILE A 84 4.61 7.42 4.68
C ILE A 84 3.46 8.28 5.24
N TYR A 85 2.41 7.68 5.81
CA TYR A 85 1.18 8.39 6.17
C TYR A 85 1.18 9.00 7.58
N VAL A 86 1.87 8.38 8.54
CA VAL A 86 1.80 8.79 9.95
C VAL A 86 2.66 10.01 10.28
N PRO A 87 3.95 10.08 9.91
CA PRO A 87 4.82 11.16 10.38
C PRO A 87 4.45 12.52 9.76
N PHE A 88 4.49 13.56 10.59
CA PHE A 88 4.24 14.93 10.14
C PHE A 88 5.27 15.42 9.10
N PHE A 89 6.50 14.93 9.17
CA PHE A 89 7.58 15.33 8.25
C PHE A 89 7.36 14.89 6.80
N THR A 90 6.76 13.72 6.57
CA THR A 90 6.46 13.25 5.21
C THR A 90 5.34 14.07 4.57
N ARG A 91 4.36 14.52 5.36
CA ARG A 91 3.28 15.43 4.93
C ARG A 91 3.83 16.73 4.36
N TYR A 92 4.76 17.35 5.09
CA TYR A 92 5.41 18.58 4.64
C TYR A 92 6.18 18.35 3.33
N ARG A 93 6.93 17.24 3.22
CA ARG A 93 7.65 16.91 1.99
C ARG A 93 6.73 16.65 0.81
N PHE A 94 5.60 16.00 1.01
CA PHE A 94 4.62 15.73 -0.05
C PHE A 94 4.02 17.04 -0.59
N ILE A 95 3.52 17.91 0.28
CA ILE A 95 2.93 19.20 -0.13
C ILE A 95 3.99 20.11 -0.76
N SER A 96 5.20 20.17 -0.18
CA SER A 96 6.29 20.96 -0.75
C SER A 96 6.66 20.49 -2.15
N LYS A 97 6.62 19.18 -2.42
CA LYS A 97 6.86 18.63 -3.76
C LYS A 97 5.76 19.03 -4.75
N LEU A 98 4.50 18.98 -4.33
CA LEU A 98 3.37 19.38 -5.17
C LEU A 98 3.41 20.89 -5.49
N ILE A 99 3.73 21.73 -4.51
CA ILE A 99 3.88 23.17 -4.74
C ILE A 99 5.02 23.44 -5.73
N HIS A 100 6.14 22.74 -5.61
CA HIS A 100 7.23 22.86 -6.60
C HIS A 100 6.84 22.35 -7.99
N SER A 101 6.01 21.31 -8.11
CA SER A 101 5.54 20.85 -9.42
C SER A 101 4.53 21.81 -10.05
N ILE A 102 3.72 22.52 -9.25
CA ILE A 102 2.89 23.66 -9.69
C ILE A 102 3.78 24.78 -10.25
N GLN A 103 4.81 25.19 -9.49
CA GLN A 103 5.77 26.23 -9.92
C GLN A 103 6.51 25.83 -11.21
N ALA A 104 6.92 24.57 -11.34
CA ALA A 104 7.60 24.07 -12.54
C ALA A 104 6.68 24.03 -13.76
N LYS A 105 5.41 23.65 -13.61
CA LYS A 105 4.41 23.67 -14.70
C LYS A 105 4.09 25.09 -15.17
N LYS A 106 4.08 26.06 -14.25
CA LYS A 106 3.89 27.49 -14.55
C LYS A 106 4.90 28.01 -15.57
N GLN A 107 6.14 27.52 -15.51
CA GLN A 107 7.21 27.89 -16.44
C GLN A 107 7.02 27.33 -17.86
N GLN A 108 6.23 26.26 -18.00
CA GLN A 108 5.95 25.62 -19.29
C GLN A 108 4.77 26.27 -20.02
N THR A 109 3.81 26.85 -19.29
CA THR A 109 2.85 27.83 -19.83
C THR A 109 3.50 29.17 -20.20
N LEU A 110 4.76 29.38 -19.82
CA LEU A 110 5.58 30.55 -20.15
C LEU A 110 6.69 30.21 -21.17
N SER A 111 6.42 29.39 -22.19
CA SER A 111 7.21 29.41 -23.42
C SER A 111 6.61 30.44 -24.39
N PRO A 112 7.38 31.41 -24.91
CA PRO A 112 6.83 32.57 -25.62
C PRO A 112 6.15 32.17 -26.94
N PRO A 113 4.97 32.71 -27.28
CA PRO A 113 4.65 32.91 -28.67
C PRO A 113 5.64 33.94 -29.22
N ILE A 114 6.29 33.56 -30.31
CA ILE A 114 7.09 34.36 -31.24
C ILE A 114 6.56 35.81 -31.33
N PRO A 115 7.41 36.85 -31.47
CA PRO A 115 6.94 38.22 -31.63
C PRO A 115 6.15 38.32 -32.94
N ILE A 116 4.83 38.48 -32.83
CA ILE A 116 3.97 38.86 -33.95
C ILE A 116 3.52 40.29 -33.68
N SER A 117 3.88 41.15 -34.63
CA SER A 117 3.53 42.56 -34.66
C SER A 117 2.02 42.79 -34.71
N SER A 118 1.65 44.00 -34.30
CA SER A 118 0.39 44.71 -34.56
C SER A 118 -0.86 44.31 -33.75
N ASN A 119 -1.14 45.17 -32.76
CA ASN A 119 -2.43 45.82 -32.50
C ASN A 119 -3.69 44.94 -32.48
N VAL A 120 -3.96 44.30 -31.35
CA VAL A 120 -5.33 43.91 -30.95
C VAL A 120 -5.52 44.24 -29.48
N ILE A 121 -6.45 45.16 -29.20
CA ILE A 121 -6.98 45.41 -27.86
C ILE A 121 -7.90 44.23 -27.54
N THR A 122 -7.33 43.17 -26.96
CA THR A 122 -8.11 42.14 -26.24
C THR A 122 -7.91 42.39 -24.75
N THR A 123 -8.67 43.33 -24.22
CA THR A 123 -8.93 43.44 -22.78
C THR A 123 -9.74 42.22 -22.38
N THR A 124 -9.10 41.17 -21.86
CA THR A 124 -9.73 40.12 -20.99
C THR A 124 -8.74 39.07 -20.48
N THR A 125 -7.51 38.98 -20.98
CA THR A 125 -6.59 37.87 -20.62
C THR A 125 -5.43 38.22 -19.68
N THR A 126 -5.27 39.48 -19.29
CA THR A 126 -4.10 39.92 -18.48
C THR A 126 -4.35 39.96 -16.97
N THR A 127 -5.58 40.15 -16.51
CA THR A 127 -5.86 40.27 -15.06
C THR A 127 -5.81 38.91 -14.36
N GLU A 128 -6.44 37.88 -14.93
CA GLU A 128 -6.48 36.53 -14.35
C GLU A 128 -5.12 35.81 -14.33
N ALA A 129 -4.23 36.16 -15.26
CA ALA A 129 -2.89 35.58 -15.33
C ALA A 129 -1.94 36.19 -14.29
N ILE A 130 -2.08 37.50 -14.01
CA ILE A 130 -1.27 38.22 -13.01
C ILE A 130 -1.74 37.87 -11.59
N GLU A 131 -3.04 37.72 -11.37
CA GLU A 131 -3.61 37.33 -10.07
C GLU A 131 -3.19 35.90 -9.68
N ARG A 132 -3.20 34.97 -10.64
CA ARG A 132 -2.66 33.60 -10.46
C ARG A 132 -1.14 33.55 -10.31
N GLU A 133 -0.42 34.55 -10.80
CA GLU A 133 1.02 34.65 -10.59
C GLU A 133 1.37 35.01 -9.13
N HIS A 134 0.58 35.90 -8.54
CA HIS A 134 0.70 36.44 -7.18
C HIS A 134 0.30 35.44 -6.09
N GLU A 135 -0.69 34.59 -6.36
CA GLU A 135 -1.23 33.61 -5.40
C GLU A 135 -0.25 32.47 -5.05
N ILE A 136 0.65 32.12 -5.98
CA ILE A 136 1.64 31.04 -5.79
C ILE A 136 2.92 31.58 -5.13
N ASP A 137 3.30 32.83 -5.41
CA ASP A 137 4.45 33.51 -4.76
C ASP A 137 4.15 33.78 -3.27
N PHE A 138 2.88 33.97 -2.93
CA PHE A 138 2.36 34.07 -1.55
C PHE A 138 2.77 32.86 -0.68
N PHE A 139 2.88 31.69 -1.29
CA PHE A 139 3.21 30.42 -0.63
C PHE A 139 4.70 30.08 -0.64
N ASP A 140 5.57 30.97 -1.13
CA ASP A 140 7.02 30.78 -0.97
C ASP A 140 7.47 30.90 0.50
N ASP A 141 6.70 31.61 1.33
CA ASP A 141 6.97 31.72 2.76
C ASP A 141 6.76 30.37 3.50
N LYS A 142 7.84 29.90 4.13
CA LYS A 142 7.85 28.69 4.97
C LYS A 142 6.87 28.78 6.15
N LYS A 143 6.57 29.97 6.65
CA LYS A 143 5.60 30.19 7.73
C LYS A 143 4.18 29.92 7.24
N ARG A 144 3.78 30.54 6.13
CA ARG A 144 2.45 30.37 5.52
C ARG A 144 2.20 28.93 5.08
N ARG A 145 3.20 28.26 4.50
CA ARG A 145 3.11 26.81 4.19
C ARG A 145 2.79 25.97 5.42
N LYS A 146 3.42 26.25 6.57
CA LYS A 146 3.14 25.52 7.81
C LYS A 146 1.72 25.80 8.33
N GLU A 147 1.26 27.03 8.23
CA GLU A 147 -0.10 27.43 8.64
C GLU A 147 -1.17 26.79 7.76
N PHE A 148 -0.97 26.74 6.45
CA PHE A 148 -1.83 26.01 5.52
C PHE A 148 -1.86 24.51 5.81
N ILE A 149 -0.68 23.87 5.98
CA ILE A 149 -0.61 22.44 6.33
C ILE A 149 -1.30 22.16 7.66
N PHE A 150 -1.21 23.09 8.62
CA PHE A 150 -1.91 23.00 9.90
C PHE A 150 -3.42 23.12 9.72
N TRP A 151 -3.89 24.06 8.89
CA TRP A 151 -5.31 24.24 8.55
C TRP A 151 -5.89 23.03 7.82
N LEU A 152 -5.15 22.44 6.89
CA LEU A 152 -5.55 21.26 6.11
C LEU A 152 -5.66 19.98 6.98
N GLN A 153 -5.06 20.01 8.16
CA GLN A 153 -5.04 18.90 9.13
C GLN A 153 -4.48 17.59 8.56
N ARG A 154 -4.56 16.51 9.34
CA ARG A 154 -4.08 15.18 8.94
C ARG A 154 -4.92 14.57 7.82
N ASP A 155 -6.24 14.75 7.89
CA ASP A 155 -7.18 14.03 7.04
C ASP A 155 -7.19 14.62 5.61
N GLY A 156 -7.05 15.94 5.48
CA GLY A 156 -6.92 16.59 4.17
C GLY A 156 -5.63 16.18 3.43
N VAL A 157 -4.51 16.11 4.15
CA VAL A 157 -3.24 15.64 3.55
C VAL A 157 -3.32 14.17 3.14
N PHE A 158 -3.97 13.34 3.96
CA PHE A 158 -4.21 11.94 3.63
C PHE A 158 -5.06 11.80 2.37
N LEU A 159 -6.15 12.57 2.26
CA LEU A 159 -7.02 12.56 1.09
C LEU A 159 -6.29 12.98 -0.18
N LEU A 160 -5.44 14.00 -0.12
CA LEU A 160 -4.60 14.39 -1.27
C LEU A 160 -3.62 13.28 -1.68
N HIS A 161 -3.05 12.54 -0.71
CA HIS A 161 -2.19 11.41 -1.02
C HIS A 161 -2.98 10.26 -1.65
N LEU A 162 -4.17 9.97 -1.14
CA LEU A 162 -5.08 8.97 -1.67
C LEU A 162 -5.48 9.32 -3.12
N LEU A 163 -5.86 10.57 -3.36
CA LEU A 163 -6.15 11.07 -4.71
C LEU A 163 -4.93 10.93 -5.63
N ASN A 164 -3.73 11.20 -5.13
CA ASN A 164 -2.51 11.07 -5.93
C ASN A 164 -2.24 9.60 -6.32
N SER A 165 -2.49 8.67 -5.40
CA SER A 165 -2.31 7.24 -5.63
C SER A 165 -3.35 6.63 -6.59
N HIS A 166 -4.55 7.22 -6.70
CA HIS A 166 -5.64 6.65 -7.50
C HIS A 166 -5.97 7.42 -8.79
N ALA A 167 -5.94 8.75 -8.77
CA ALA A 167 -6.34 9.61 -9.89
C ALA A 167 -5.15 10.27 -10.62
N GLY A 168 -3.96 10.23 -10.01
CA GLY A 168 -2.73 10.78 -10.57
C GLY A 168 -2.49 12.25 -10.26
N GLU A 169 -1.27 12.69 -10.53
CA GLU A 169 -0.74 14.00 -10.15
C GLU A 169 -1.53 15.21 -10.74
N PRO A 170 -1.99 15.20 -12.01
CA PRO A 170 -2.68 16.37 -12.58
C PRO A 170 -3.97 16.76 -11.85
N LEU A 171 -4.75 15.77 -11.38
CA LEU A 171 -5.98 16.04 -10.64
C LEU A 171 -5.67 16.62 -9.26
N VAL A 172 -4.67 16.06 -8.58
CA VAL A 172 -4.26 16.51 -7.25
C VAL A 172 -3.69 17.91 -7.27
N ILE A 173 -2.93 18.25 -8.31
CA ILE A 173 -2.44 19.62 -8.52
C ILE A 173 -3.62 20.59 -8.59
N LYS A 174 -4.61 20.31 -9.45
CA LYS A 174 -5.80 21.18 -9.59
C LYS A 174 -6.58 21.29 -8.27
N CYS A 175 -6.79 20.17 -7.59
CA CYS A 175 -7.47 20.17 -6.29
C CYS A 175 -6.68 20.95 -5.22
N LEU A 176 -5.34 20.91 -5.27
CA LEU A 176 -4.49 21.66 -4.37
C LEU A 176 -4.55 23.17 -4.67
N GLU A 177 -4.63 23.57 -5.93
CA GLU A 177 -4.88 24.97 -6.34
C GLU A 177 -6.21 25.47 -5.76
N ASP A 178 -7.31 24.75 -6.01
CA ASP A 178 -8.63 25.13 -5.48
C ASP A 178 -8.64 25.25 -3.93
N LEU A 179 -7.91 24.36 -3.23
CA LEU A 179 -7.78 24.40 -1.77
C LEU A 179 -6.92 25.57 -1.27
N ILE A 180 -5.90 25.94 -2.03
CA ILE A 180 -5.03 27.09 -1.74
C ILE A 180 -5.86 28.38 -1.83
N ASP A 181 -6.65 28.54 -2.90
CA ASP A 181 -7.48 29.72 -3.12
C ASP A 181 -8.52 29.89 -1.99
N ILE A 182 -9.17 28.78 -1.58
CA ILE A 182 -10.10 28.78 -0.44
C ILE A 182 -9.40 29.20 0.86
N TRP A 183 -8.18 28.71 1.10
CA TRP A 183 -7.45 29.06 2.31
C TRP A 183 -7.00 30.52 2.33
N ILE A 184 -6.52 31.06 1.21
CA ILE A 184 -6.09 32.46 1.09
C ILE A 184 -7.26 33.39 1.36
N ASN A 185 -8.41 33.15 0.74
CA ASN A 185 -9.62 33.94 0.97
C ASN A 185 -10.02 33.99 2.46
N ASN A 186 -10.01 32.82 3.13
CA ASN A 186 -10.30 32.74 4.56
C ASN A 186 -9.22 33.40 5.43
N TYR A 187 -7.96 33.36 5.01
CA TYR A 187 -6.85 33.98 5.72
C TYR A 187 -6.94 35.51 5.67
N GLU A 188 -7.26 36.08 4.51
CA GLU A 188 -7.48 37.52 4.34
C GLU A 188 -8.69 38.04 5.10
N GLU A 189 -9.78 37.27 5.17
CA GLU A 189 -10.95 37.66 5.96
C GLU A 189 -10.58 37.75 7.45
N LYS A 190 -9.83 36.78 7.97
CA LYS A 190 -9.34 36.80 9.35
C LYS A 190 -8.36 37.94 9.63
N SER A 191 -7.51 38.30 8.67
CA SER A 191 -6.54 39.37 8.86
C SER A 191 -7.18 40.76 8.88
N LYS A 192 -8.32 40.95 8.21
CA LYS A 192 -9.11 42.19 8.26
C LYS A 192 -9.88 42.37 9.57
N LEU A 193 -10.13 41.28 10.31
CA LEU A 193 -10.87 41.25 11.57
C LEU A 193 -9.97 41.34 12.81
N ALA A 194 -8.65 41.21 12.66
CA ALA A 194 -7.65 41.22 13.73
C ALA A 194 -6.93 42.57 13.82
#